data_AF-A0A7Z8QT02-F1
#
_entry.id   AF-A0A7Z8QT02-F1
#
_cell.length_a   1.000
_cell.length_b   1.000
_cell.length_c   1.000
_cell.angle_alpha   90.00
_cell.angle_beta   90.00
_cell.angle_gamma   90.00
#
_symmetry.space_group_name_H-M   'P 1'
#
loop_
_entity.id
_entity.type
_entity.pdbx_description
1 polymer ?
#
loop_
_entity_poly.entity_id
_entity_poly.type
_entity_poly.pdbx_seq_one_letter_code
_entity_poly.pdbx_strand_id
1 'polypeptide(L)' 'MGNFSIKLQQPNIRGFSPQNIWRMRQFFETYCKEPKLSTLLRELPWSSNLHILTRTKLPEEREFYLRMATQHRWQVR' A
#
# COMPACT_ATOMS: atom_id res chain seq x y z
N MET A 1 -23.00 5.37 5.90
CA MET A 1 -22.56 6.78 5.89
C MET A 1 -21.36 6.91 6.82
N GLY A 2 -20.17 7.25 6.35
CA GLY A 2 -19.02 7.40 7.25
C GLY A 2 -17.73 7.49 6.45
N ASN A 3 -17.24 8.70 6.25
CA ASN A 3 -15.90 9.10 5.78
C ASN A 3 -15.83 10.63 5.49
N PHE A 4 -16.96 11.37 5.61
CA PHE A 4 -17.03 12.78 5.22
C PHE A 4 -16.48 13.77 6.27
N SER A 5 -16.37 13.39 7.55
CA SER A 5 -16.13 14.35 8.63
C SER A 5 -14.72 14.99 8.62
N ILE A 6 -13.68 14.26 8.18
CA ILE A 6 -12.29 14.76 8.21
C ILE A 6 -12.01 15.75 7.07
N LYS A 7 -12.55 15.47 5.87
CA LYS A 7 -12.42 16.38 4.72
C LYS A 7 -13.13 17.72 4.94
N LEU A 8 -14.26 17.70 5.65
CA LEU A 8 -15.01 18.92 5.98
C LEU A 8 -14.24 19.82 6.96
N GLN A 9 -13.50 19.23 7.89
CA GLN A 9 -12.72 19.99 8.87
C GLN A 9 -11.38 20.47 8.31
N GLN A 10 -10.79 19.78 7.33
CA GLN A 10 -9.50 20.13 6.74
C GLN A 10 -9.50 19.94 5.21
N PRO A 11 -9.98 20.94 4.45
CA PRO A 11 -10.20 20.81 3.00
C PRO A 11 -8.92 20.59 2.18
N ASN A 12 -7.75 20.97 2.71
CA ASN A 12 -6.47 20.77 2.05
C ASN A 12 -5.84 19.38 2.29
N ILE A 13 -6.43 18.55 3.16
CA ILE A 13 -5.93 17.20 3.37
C ILE A 13 -6.40 16.28 2.23
N ARG A 14 -5.43 15.71 1.52
CA ARG A 14 -5.62 14.70 0.47
C ARG A 14 -5.37 13.30 1.04
N GLY A 15 -5.84 12.26 0.34
CA GLY A 15 -5.58 10.86 0.74
C GLY A 15 -6.63 10.22 1.66
N PHE A 16 -7.67 10.93 2.08
CA PHE A 16 -8.77 10.35 2.88
C PHE A 16 -10.03 10.09 2.05
N SER A 17 -9.87 9.69 0.78
CA SER A 17 -11.01 9.15 0.03
C SER A 17 -11.38 7.77 0.58
N PRO A 18 -12.66 7.37 0.52
CA PRO A 18 -13.08 6.03 0.93
C PRO A 18 -12.23 4.91 0.30
N GLN A 19 -11.90 5.06 -0.99
CA GLN A 19 -11.08 4.11 -1.73
C GLN A 19 -9.65 4.05 -1.19
N ASN A 20 -9.06 5.19 -0.82
CA ASN A 20 -7.70 5.20 -0.28
C ASN A 20 -7.64 4.60 1.13
N ILE A 21 -8.66 4.87 1.97
CA ILE A 21 -8.77 4.26 3.30
C ILE A 21 -8.92 2.74 3.18
N TRP A 22 -9.75 2.27 2.24
CA TRP A 22 -9.91 0.84 2.01
C TRP A 22 -8.60 0.17 1.56
N ARG A 23 -7.83 0.84 0.69
CA ARG A 23 -6.49 0.37 0.28
C ARG A 23 -5.48 0.36 1.43
N MET A 24 -5.50 1.38 2.29
CA MET A 24 -4.66 1.43 3.50
C MET A 24 -4.99 0.26 4.44
N ARG A 25 -6.28 -0.04 4.61
CA ARG A 25 -6.74 -1.18 5.39
C ARG A 25 -6.27 -2.51 4.78
N GLN A 26 -6.49 -2.72 3.48
CA GLN A 26 -6.08 -3.94 2.78
C GLN A 26 -4.57 -4.15 2.88
N PHE A 27 -3.79 -3.07 2.72
CA PHE A 27 -2.34 -3.10 2.89
C PHE A 27 -1.95 -3.56 4.29
N PHE A 28 -2.57 -2.98 5.33
CA PHE A 28 -2.29 -3.38 6.71
C PHE A 28 -2.66 -4.85 6.97
N GLU A 29 -3.88 -5.26 6.59
CA GLU A 29 -4.35 -6.64 6.79
C GLU A 29 -3.48 -7.67 6.07
N THR A 30 -2.90 -7.31 4.92
CA THR A 30 -2.04 -8.21 4.14
C THR A 30 -0.66 -8.37 4.76
N TYR A 31 -0.05 -7.29 5.24
CA TYR A 31 1.36 -7.30 5.66
C TYR A 31 1.56 -7.33 7.18
N CYS A 32 0.54 -7.12 8.01
CA CYS A 32 0.70 -7.05 9.46
C CYS A 32 1.26 -8.34 10.09
N LYS A 33 1.09 -9.48 9.42
CA LYS A 33 1.61 -10.79 9.87
C LYS A 33 2.96 -11.15 9.23
N GLU A 34 3.51 -10.28 8.38
CA GLU A 34 4.73 -10.54 7.60
C GLU A 34 5.82 -9.51 7.94
N PRO A 35 6.42 -9.57 9.15
CA PRO A 35 7.39 -8.56 9.61
C PRO A 35 8.64 -8.48 8.72
N LYS A 36 9.01 -9.59 8.04
CA LYS A 36 10.12 -9.61 7.09
C LYS A 36 9.89 -8.69 5.89
N LEU A 37 8.65 -8.58 5.42
CA LEU A 37 8.31 -7.71 4.30
C LEU A 37 8.20 -6.24 4.70
N SER A 38 7.96 -5.96 5.99
CA SER A 38 7.81 -4.59 6.51
C SER A 38 9.03 -3.70 6.27
N THR A 39 10.23 -4.27 6.15
CA THR A 39 11.44 -3.50 5.79
C THR A 39 11.43 -3.12 4.31
N LEU A 40 11.18 -4.07 3.40
CA LEU A 40 11.14 -3.84 1.95
C LEU A 40 10.03 -2.84 1.57
N LEU A 41 8.87 -2.93 2.23
CA LEU A 41 7.74 -2.04 1.98
C LEU A 41 8.06 -0.56 2.27
N ARG A 42 8.96 -0.29 3.22
CA ARG A 42 9.37 1.08 3.59
C ARG A 42 10.33 1.71 2.58
N GLU A 43 11.02 0.90 1.79
CA GLU A 43 11.93 1.37 0.75
C GLU A 43 11.20 1.72 -0.56
N LEU A 44 9.96 1.25 -0.70
CA LEU A 44 9.15 1.43 -1.90
C LEU A 44 8.12 2.56 -1.76
N PRO A 45 7.87 3.34 -2.82
CA PRO A 45 6.75 4.28 -2.87
C PRO A 45 5.40 3.59 -2.63
N TRP A 46 4.45 4.32 -2.03
CA TRP A 46 3.09 3.82 -1.78
C TRP A 46 2.41 3.24 -3.03
N SER A 47 2.62 3.86 -4.19
CA SER A 47 2.09 3.39 -5.47
C SER A 47 2.64 2.01 -5.87
N SER A 48 3.93 1.73 -5.60
CA SER A 48 4.57 0.44 -5.84
C SER A 48 3.96 -0.65 -4.97
N ASN A 49 3.81 -0.35 -3.67
CA ASN A 49 3.17 -1.27 -2.73
C ASN A 49 1.75 -1.61 -3.15
N LEU A 50 0.99 -0.61 -3.60
CA LEU A 50 -0.38 -0.82 -4.07
C LEU A 50 -0.44 -1.62 -5.38
N HIS A 51 0.46 -1.33 -6.33
CA HIS A 51 0.52 -2.05 -7.59
C HIS A 51 0.80 -3.55 -7.36
N ILE A 52 1.80 -3.87 -6.53
CA ILE A 52 2.11 -5.25 -6.16
C ILE A 52 0.90 -5.89 -5.48
N LEU A 53 0.37 -5.25 -4.43
CA LEU A 53 -0.77 -5.76 -3.66
C LEU A 53 -1.99 -6.10 -4.53
N THR A 54 -2.28 -5.28 -5.54
CA THR A 54 -3.44 -5.48 -6.43
C THR A 54 -3.20 -6.52 -7.52
N ARG A 55 -1.95 -6.84 -7.84
CA ARG A 55 -1.59 -7.76 -8.94
C ARG A 55 -1.21 -9.16 -8.48
N THR A 56 -0.92 -9.34 -7.19
CA THR A 56 -0.52 -10.62 -6.60
C THR A 56 -1.63 -11.21 -5.74
N LYS A 57 -1.80 -12.53 -5.76
CA LYS A 57 -2.76 -13.23 -4.91
C LYS A 57 -2.06 -13.95 -3.76
N LEU A 58 -0.91 -14.55 -4.04
CA LEU A 58 -0.18 -15.38 -3.09
C LEU A 58 0.89 -14.57 -2.33
N PRO A 59 1.19 -14.90 -1.06
CA PRO A 59 2.27 -14.27 -0.30
C PRO A 59 3.63 -14.35 -0.98
N GLU A 60 3.93 -15.49 -1.61
CA GLU A 60 5.22 -15.75 -2.27
C GLU A 60 5.42 -14.83 -3.48
N GLU A 61 4.36 -14.56 -4.24
CA GLU A 61 4.38 -13.60 -5.34
C GLU A 61 4.68 -12.18 -4.82
N ARG A 62 4.04 -11.78 -3.72
CA ARG A 62 4.27 -10.47 -3.09
C ARG A 62 5.72 -10.32 -2.67
N GLU A 63 6.25 -11.30 -1.96
CA GLU A 63 7.64 -11.29 -1.52
C GLU A 63 8.60 -11.18 -2.71
N PHE A 64 8.39 -11.97 -3.76
CA PHE A 64 9.21 -11.93 -4.96
C PHE A 64 9.24 -10.53 -5.58
N TYR A 65 8.07 -9.94 -5.84
CA TYR A 65 7.99 -8.63 -6.48
C TYR A 65 8.47 -7.49 -5.57
N LEU A 66 8.27 -7.58 -4.25
CA LEU A 66 8.81 -6.60 -3.30
C LEU A 66 10.33 -6.59 -3.31
N ARG A 67 10.96 -7.77 -3.27
CA ARG A 67 12.42 -7.90 -3.35
C ARG A 67 12.94 -7.35 -4.67
N MET A 68 12.36 -7.76 -5.79
CA MET A 68 12.80 -7.33 -7.12
C MET A 68 12.63 -5.81 -7.33
N ALA A 69 11.47 -5.25 -6.94
CA ALA A 69 11.21 -3.83 -7.07
C ALA A 69 12.17 -3.00 -6.20
N THR A 70 12.51 -3.49 -5.00
CA THR A 70 13.46 -2.83 -4.09
C THR A 70 14.87 -2.87 -4.67
N GLN A 71 15.33 -4.06 -5.09
CA GLN A 71 16.67 -4.26 -5.64
C GLN A 71 16.91 -3.46 -6.94
N HIS A 72 15.93 -3.46 -7.84
CA HIS A 72 16.05 -2.83 -9.16
C HIS A 72 15.48 -1.40 -9.22
N ARG A 73 14.96 -0.87 -8.10
CA ARG A 73 14.34 0.46 -8.01
C ARG A 73 13.27 0.69 -9.08
N TRP A 74 12.42 -0.31 -9.30
CA TRP A 74 11.37 -0.22 -10.31
C TRP A 74 10.37 0.90 -9.98
N GLN A 75 10.06 1.70 -10.99
CA GLN A 75 9.02 2.72 -10.91
C GLN A 75 7.68 2.14 -11.38
N VAL A 76 6.59 2.55 -10.73
CA VAL A 76 5.25 2.24 -11.20
C VAL A 76 4.88 3.21 -12.30
N ARG A 77 4.44 2.68 -13.44
CA ARG A 77 3.88 3.43 -14.55
C ARG A 77 2.47 2.95 -14.85
#